data_AF-R9A1E3-F1
#
_entry.id   AF-R9A1E3-F1
#
_cell.length_a   1.000
_cell.length_b   1.000
_cell.length_c   1.000
_cell.angle_alpha   90.00
_cell.angle_beta   90.00
_cell.angle_gamma   90.00
#
_symmetry.space_group_name_H-M   'P 1'
#
loop_
_entity.id
_entity.type
_entity.pdbx_description
1 polymer ?
#
loop_
_entity_poly.entity_id
_entity_poly.type
_entity_poly.pdbx_seq_one_letter_code
_entity_poly.pdbx_strand_id
1 'polypeptide(L)'
;MARKKAREKLRVRLSQRLESILFNADYTVYEYTQVNQQARLRLNSYIGSEKEEYDFQFVKNVLEAKASLHLKGKEGILAHLPIEYGIESVPEFSEEVVPVEFSGLVVDARHLNVKRALFPKIQTDRGLDIYSPVYVKEAYAIETGYIVYKEEQTGKGTEAKIGKNPYFVLALGTAGKNQTDLVIPTDEAAKLLSHPETRKNLTRCRVLILVSR
;
A
#
# COMPACT_ATOMS: atom_id res chain seq x y z
N MET A 1 8.25 32.64 17.71
CA MET A 1 8.36 31.55 18.71
C MET A 1 7.33 30.42 18.50
N ALA A 2 6.04 30.74 18.34
CA ALA A 2 4.96 29.73 18.21
C ALA A 2 5.15 28.74 17.04
N ARG A 3 5.47 29.21 15.83
CA ARG A 3 5.70 28.35 14.64
C ARG A 3 6.85 27.36 14.81
N LYS A 4 7.99 27.82 15.35
CA LYS A 4 9.16 26.95 15.62
C LYS A 4 8.79 25.81 16.57
N LYS A 5 8.14 26.14 17.69
CA LYS A 5 7.65 25.15 18.68
C LYS A 5 6.62 24.19 18.09
N ALA A 6 5.74 24.67 17.20
CA ALA A 6 4.77 23.83 16.51
C ALA A 6 5.46 22.85 15.55
N ARG A 7 6.46 23.30 14.77
CA ARG A 7 7.24 22.46 13.86
C ARG A 7 7.95 21.32 14.60
N GLU A 8 8.67 21.62 15.68
CA GLU A 8 9.36 20.61 16.51
C GLU A 8 8.39 19.55 17.04
N LYS A 9 7.24 19.99 17.59
CA LYS A 9 6.21 19.07 18.08
C LYS A 9 5.60 18.20 16.98
N LEU A 10 5.31 18.79 15.82
CA LEU A 10 4.74 18.06 14.70
C LEU A 10 5.71 17.02 14.15
N ARG A 11 7.00 17.34 14.06
CA ARG A 11 8.03 16.40 13.61
C ARG A 11 8.10 15.16 14.51
N VAL A 12 8.14 15.35 15.83
CA VAL A 12 8.15 14.22 16.79
C VAL A 12 6.90 13.36 16.63
N ARG A 13 5.72 13.99 16.57
CA ARG A 13 4.45 13.25 16.40
C ARG A 13 4.38 12.51 15.08
N LEU A 14 4.87 13.12 14.01
CA LEU A 14 4.84 12.51 12.69
C LEU A 14 5.78 11.31 12.61
N SER A 15 6.98 11.41 13.19
CA SER A 15 7.91 10.29 13.33
C SER A 15 7.29 9.12 14.10
N GLN A 16 6.66 9.40 15.25
CA GLN A 16 5.96 8.38 16.04
C GLN A 16 4.81 7.73 15.27
N ARG A 17 4.07 8.52 14.48
CA ARG A 17 3.01 8.01 13.61
C ARG A 17 3.57 7.11 12.52
N LEU A 18 4.65 7.54 11.87
CA LEU A 18 5.34 6.80 10.81
C LEU A 18 5.78 5.43 11.31
N GLU A 19 6.38 5.37 12.50
CA GLU A 19 6.81 4.15 13.18
C GLU A 19 5.64 3.20 13.49
N SER A 20 4.48 3.74 13.85
CA SER A 20 3.27 2.95 14.17
C SER A 20 2.50 2.41 12.95
N ILE A 21 2.84 2.84 11.73
CA ILE A 21 2.17 2.36 10.52
C ILE A 21 2.48 0.87 10.33
N LEU A 22 1.48 0.09 9.94
CA LEU A 22 1.69 -1.30 9.58
C LEU A 22 2.50 -1.39 8.28
N PHE A 23 3.59 -2.14 8.33
CA PHE A 23 4.41 -2.39 7.16
C PHE A 23 3.82 -3.53 6.34
N ASN A 24 3.53 -4.67 6.99
CA ASN A 24 2.90 -5.85 6.40
C ASN A 24 2.16 -6.68 7.48
N ALA A 25 1.84 -7.94 7.16
CA ALA A 25 1.18 -8.90 8.05
C ALA A 25 1.90 -9.16 9.38
N ASP A 26 3.21 -8.93 9.45
CA ASP A 26 4.04 -9.33 10.59
C ASP A 26 4.53 -8.14 11.41
N TYR A 27 4.82 -7.03 10.72
CA TYR A 27 5.53 -5.89 11.30
C TYR A 27 4.81 -4.56 11.08
N THR A 28 4.94 -3.68 12.07
CA THR A 28 4.93 -2.22 11.90
C THR A 28 6.23 -1.74 11.26
N VAL A 29 6.27 -0.49 10.79
CA VAL A 29 7.50 0.14 10.29
C VAL A 29 8.58 0.11 11.38
N TYR A 30 8.24 0.40 12.63
CA TYR A 30 9.16 0.31 13.75
C TYR A 30 9.72 -1.10 13.92
N GLU A 31 8.87 -2.12 14.04
CA GLU A 31 9.32 -3.51 14.22
C GLU A 31 10.19 -3.98 13.05
N TYR A 32 9.84 -3.59 11.81
CA TYR A 32 10.64 -3.88 10.63
C TYR A 32 12.05 -3.27 10.72
N THR A 33 12.19 -2.06 11.26
CA THR A 33 13.52 -1.44 11.47
C THR A 33 14.35 -2.11 12.57
N GLN A 34 13.72 -2.83 13.50
CA GLN A 34 14.45 -3.59 14.52
C GLN A 34 15.08 -4.86 13.95
N VAL A 35 14.40 -5.50 13.00
CA VAL A 35 14.88 -6.73 12.35
C VAL A 35 15.70 -6.48 11.08
N ASN A 36 15.60 -5.29 10.48
CA ASN A 36 16.34 -4.91 9.28
C ASN A 36 17.17 -3.64 9.50
N GLN A 37 18.49 -3.81 9.66
CA GLN A 37 19.42 -2.70 9.88
C GLN A 37 19.42 -1.68 8.72
N GLN A 38 19.29 -2.13 7.47
CA GLN A 38 19.23 -1.22 6.33
C GLN A 38 17.96 -0.37 6.37
N ALA A 39 16.82 -0.94 6.78
CA ALA A 39 15.57 -0.22 6.91
C ALA A 39 15.69 0.90 7.95
N ARG A 40 16.32 0.61 9.09
CA ARG A 40 16.62 1.60 10.12
C ARG A 40 17.47 2.75 9.60
N LEU A 41 18.56 2.45 8.89
CA LEU A 41 19.46 3.47 8.35
C LEU A 41 18.76 4.36 7.32
N ARG A 42 18.01 3.76 6.38
CA ARG A 42 17.29 4.52 5.36
C ARG A 42 16.15 5.36 5.96
N LEU A 43 15.41 4.82 6.94
CA LEU A 43 14.35 5.57 7.62
C LEU A 43 14.91 6.76 8.41
N ASN A 44 16.01 6.58 9.13
CA ASN A 44 16.67 7.67 9.85
C ASN A 44 17.17 8.76 8.89
N SER A 45 17.75 8.35 7.75
CA SER A 45 18.15 9.29 6.70
C SER A 45 16.95 10.06 6.13
N TYR A 46 15.82 9.38 5.93
CA TYR A 46 14.58 10.00 5.45
C TYR A 46 14.03 11.03 6.43
N ILE A 47 13.89 10.67 7.72
CA ILE A 47 13.44 11.58 8.78
C ILE A 47 14.42 12.74 8.98
N GLY A 48 15.72 12.50 8.77
CA GLY A 48 16.76 13.51 8.81
C GLY A 48 16.71 14.52 7.66
N SER A 49 16.18 14.11 6.50
CA SER A 49 16.08 14.96 5.31
C SER A 49 14.97 16.00 5.32
N GLU A 50 14.18 16.07 6.39
CA GLU A 50 13.14 17.08 6.63
C GLU A 50 12.15 17.28 5.45
N LYS A 51 11.65 16.18 4.89
CA LYS A 51 10.72 16.18 3.76
C LYS A 51 9.28 16.51 4.15
N GLU A 52 9.03 16.86 5.40
CA GLU A 52 7.71 17.26 5.88
C GLU A 52 7.27 18.59 5.29
N GLU A 53 6.05 18.62 4.75
CA GLU A 53 5.37 19.86 4.40
C GLU A 53 4.57 20.36 5.59
N TYR A 54 4.62 21.67 5.84
CA TYR A 54 3.92 22.30 6.97
C TYR A 54 2.92 23.34 6.49
N ASP A 55 1.69 23.25 6.99
CA ASP A 55 0.66 24.29 6.84
C ASP A 55 0.39 24.93 8.21
N PHE A 56 0.43 26.25 8.27
CA PHE A 56 0.29 27.04 9.49
C PHE A 56 -0.80 28.09 9.32
N GLN A 57 -1.86 27.98 10.11
CA GLN A 57 -3.00 28.89 10.07
C GLN A 57 -3.25 29.50 11.44
N PHE A 58 -3.41 30.82 11.50
CA PHE A 58 -3.78 31.52 12.73
C PHE A 58 -5.30 31.66 12.78
N VAL A 59 -5.92 31.04 13.80
CA VAL A 59 -7.35 31.14 14.06
C VAL A 59 -7.53 31.81 15.42
N LYS A 60 -7.91 33.10 15.40
CA LYS A 60 -7.94 33.97 16.59
C LYS A 60 -6.58 33.99 17.30
N ASN A 61 -6.51 33.50 18.53
CA ASN A 61 -5.29 33.42 19.35
C ASN A 61 -4.62 32.04 19.32
N VAL A 62 -5.03 31.15 18.42
CA VAL A 62 -4.50 29.79 18.29
C VAL A 62 -3.76 29.63 16.96
N LEU A 63 -2.59 29.02 17.00
CA LEU A 63 -1.89 28.55 15.80
C LEU A 63 -2.30 27.10 15.53
N GLU A 64 -3.05 26.88 14.46
CA GLU A 64 -3.27 25.56 13.88
C GLU A 64 -2.09 25.22 12.97
N ALA A 65 -1.56 24.01 13.13
CA ALA A 65 -0.41 23.55 12.38
C ALA A 65 -0.61 22.10 11.94
N LYS A 66 -0.39 21.84 10.66
CA LYS A 66 -0.46 20.49 10.06
C LYS A 66 0.90 20.15 9.46
N ALA A 67 1.28 18.88 9.56
CA ALA A 67 2.44 18.33 8.88
C ALA A 67 2.01 17.16 8.01
N SER A 68 2.55 17.09 6.80
CA SER A 68 2.27 16.03 5.83
C SER A 68 3.56 15.43 5.28
N LEU A 69 3.54 14.12 5.05
CA LEU A 69 4.57 13.39 4.33
C LEU A 69 3.93 12.63 3.18
N HIS A 70 4.64 12.61 2.07
CA HIS A 70 4.24 11.82 0.92
C HIS A 70 4.57 10.35 1.15
N LEU A 71 3.63 9.45 0.83
CA LEU A 71 3.90 8.02 0.82
C LEU A 71 4.63 7.61 -0.47
N LYS A 72 4.16 8.14 -1.59
CA LYS A 72 4.64 7.85 -2.95
C LYS A 72 5.53 8.98 -3.49
N GLY A 73 6.16 8.73 -4.63
CA GLY A 73 7.10 9.60 -5.30
C GLY A 73 8.53 9.38 -4.79
N LYS A 74 9.51 9.96 -5.50
CA LYS A 74 10.93 9.88 -5.14
C LYS A 74 11.22 10.46 -3.75
N GLU A 75 10.42 11.42 -3.34
CA GLU A 75 10.49 12.07 -2.02
C GLU A 75 9.62 11.38 -0.97
N GLY A 76 8.83 10.36 -1.34
CA GLY A 76 7.95 9.64 -0.42
C GLY A 76 8.65 8.46 0.26
N ILE A 77 8.14 8.05 1.42
CA ILE A 77 8.75 6.97 2.22
C ILE A 77 8.93 5.66 1.46
N LEU A 78 8.04 5.33 0.51
CA LEU A 78 8.15 4.07 -0.25
C LEU A 78 9.47 3.97 -1.03
N ALA A 79 10.04 5.09 -1.49
CA ALA A 79 11.34 5.11 -2.18
C ALA A 79 12.54 4.87 -1.24
N HIS A 80 12.32 4.93 0.08
CA HIS A 80 13.37 4.83 1.09
C HIS A 80 13.31 3.53 1.88
N LEU A 81 12.29 2.68 1.68
CA LEU A 81 12.22 1.38 2.35
C LEU A 81 12.99 0.31 1.53
N PRO A 82 13.79 -0.56 2.17
CA PRO A 82 14.54 -1.60 1.47
C PRO A 82 13.64 -2.82 1.19
N ILE A 83 12.90 -2.76 0.09
CA ILE A 83 11.99 -3.84 -0.33
C ILE A 83 12.56 -4.53 -1.56
N GLU A 84 12.42 -5.85 -1.60
CA GLU A 84 12.72 -6.65 -2.79
C GLU A 84 11.51 -6.62 -3.72
N TYR A 85 11.68 -5.95 -4.86
CA TYR A 85 10.65 -5.80 -5.89
C TYR A 85 11.00 -6.63 -7.11
N GLY A 86 9.99 -7.30 -7.69
CA GLY A 86 10.10 -7.91 -9.02
C GLY A 86 11.12 -9.05 -9.13
N ILE A 87 11.43 -9.72 -8.02
CA ILE A 87 12.33 -10.88 -7.98
C ILE A 87 11.63 -12.17 -8.43
N GLU A 88 10.30 -12.19 -8.43
CA GLU A 88 9.47 -13.33 -8.86
C GLU A 88 8.46 -12.91 -9.94
N SER A 89 7.98 -13.88 -10.71
CA SER A 89 6.86 -13.70 -11.64
C SER A 89 5.52 -13.96 -10.97
N VAL A 90 4.50 -13.20 -11.34
CA VAL A 90 3.10 -13.47 -10.97
C VAL A 90 2.76 -14.92 -11.36
N PRO A 91 2.14 -15.72 -10.46
CA PRO A 91 1.85 -17.12 -10.75
C PRO A 91 0.90 -17.29 -11.93
N GLU A 92 1.00 -18.43 -12.59
CA GLU A 92 0.10 -18.84 -13.67
C GLU A 92 -0.72 -20.03 -13.21
N PHE A 93 -2.01 -20.02 -13.54
CA PHE A 93 -2.91 -21.14 -13.27
C PHE A 93 -2.96 -22.03 -14.51
N SER A 94 -2.92 -23.36 -14.29
CA SER A 94 -3.00 -24.35 -15.36
C SER A 94 -4.43 -24.73 -15.76
N GLU A 95 -5.43 -24.16 -15.08
CA GLU A 95 -6.84 -24.43 -15.36
C GLU A 95 -7.26 -23.81 -16.71
N GLU A 96 -8.07 -24.53 -17.48
CA GLU A 96 -8.62 -24.06 -18.75
C GLU A 96 -9.70 -22.99 -18.51
N VAL A 97 -9.25 -21.79 -18.16
CA VAL A 97 -10.10 -20.60 -18.06
C VAL A 97 -9.95 -19.81 -19.36
N VAL A 98 -11.08 -19.41 -19.96
CA VAL A 98 -11.06 -18.49 -21.10
C VAL A 98 -10.35 -17.19 -20.67
N PRO A 99 -9.24 -16.80 -21.33
CA PRO A 99 -8.50 -15.62 -20.91
C PRO A 99 -9.33 -14.34 -21.02
N VAL A 100 -9.41 -13.57 -19.93
CA VAL A 100 -10.08 -12.26 -19.91
C VAL A 100 -9.09 -11.20 -19.43
N GLU A 101 -8.95 -10.14 -20.22
CA GLU A 101 -8.10 -9.00 -19.87
C GLU A 101 -8.81 -8.08 -18.87
N PHE A 102 -8.12 -7.83 -17.76
CA PHE A 102 -8.52 -6.84 -16.76
C PHE A 102 -7.44 -5.76 -16.65
N SER A 103 -7.91 -4.52 -16.50
CA SER A 103 -7.02 -3.37 -16.39
C SER A 103 -6.39 -3.22 -15.01
N GLY A 104 -6.89 -3.94 -13.99
CA GLY A 104 -6.47 -3.90 -12.60
C GLY A 104 -7.36 -4.78 -11.71
N LEU A 105 -7.14 -4.71 -10.40
CA LEU A 105 -7.87 -5.46 -9.38
C LEU A 105 -8.48 -4.53 -8.34
N VAL A 106 -9.74 -4.78 -8.00
CA VAL A 106 -10.45 -4.21 -6.85
C VAL A 106 -10.84 -5.33 -5.91
N VAL A 107 -10.32 -5.30 -4.69
CA VAL A 107 -10.71 -6.24 -3.64
C VAL A 107 -11.68 -5.56 -2.69
N ASP A 108 -12.89 -6.07 -2.59
CA ASP A 108 -13.88 -5.59 -1.62
C ASP A 108 -13.69 -6.28 -0.27
N ALA A 109 -13.15 -5.53 0.68
CA ALA A 109 -12.92 -5.95 2.06
C ALA A 109 -13.70 -5.07 3.05
N ARG A 110 -14.75 -4.36 2.61
CA ARG A 110 -15.53 -3.44 3.46
C ARG A 110 -16.25 -4.14 4.62
N HIS A 111 -16.58 -5.41 4.43
CA HIS A 111 -17.23 -6.27 5.42
C HIS A 111 -16.22 -6.91 6.40
N LEU A 112 -14.92 -6.68 6.20
CA LEU A 112 -13.83 -7.20 7.03
C LEU A 112 -13.20 -6.08 7.85
N ASN A 113 -12.58 -6.44 8.96
CA ASN A 113 -11.78 -5.53 9.78
C ASN A 113 -10.31 -5.50 9.32
N VAL A 114 -10.08 -5.29 8.02
CA VAL A 114 -8.73 -5.27 7.45
C VAL A 114 -7.96 -4.05 7.92
N LYS A 115 -6.73 -4.26 8.42
CA LYS A 115 -5.85 -3.16 8.80
C LYS A 115 -5.05 -2.66 7.61
N ARG A 116 -4.90 -1.34 7.50
CA ARG A 116 -4.19 -0.68 6.40
C ARG A 116 -2.69 -0.79 6.62
N ALA A 117 -1.97 -1.34 5.63
CA ALA A 117 -0.52 -1.48 5.65
C ALA A 117 0.13 -0.89 4.40
N LEU A 118 1.45 -0.67 4.43
CA LEU A 118 2.22 -0.21 3.28
C LEU A 118 2.34 -1.30 2.21
N PHE A 119 2.54 -2.56 2.63
CA PHE A 119 2.77 -3.71 1.76
C PHE A 119 1.91 -4.92 2.16
N PRO A 120 0.57 -4.82 2.09
CA PRO A 120 -0.26 -6.01 2.25
C PRO A 120 -0.08 -6.97 1.07
N LYS A 121 -0.40 -8.24 1.32
CA LYS A 121 -0.50 -9.26 0.29
C LYS A 121 -1.94 -9.58 -0.06
N ILE A 122 -2.14 -10.13 -1.25
CA ILE A 122 -3.39 -10.80 -1.64
C ILE A 122 -3.02 -12.23 -1.99
N GLN A 123 -3.71 -13.18 -1.37
CA GLN A 123 -3.48 -14.61 -1.54
C GLN A 123 -4.80 -15.34 -1.79
N THR A 124 -4.71 -16.55 -2.28
CA THR A 124 -5.84 -17.46 -2.41
C THR A 124 -6.17 -18.12 -1.06
N ASP A 125 -7.36 -18.71 -0.96
CA ASP A 125 -7.77 -19.58 0.14
C ASP A 125 -6.95 -20.88 0.26
N ARG A 126 -6.09 -21.17 -0.73
CA ARG A 126 -5.08 -22.24 -0.70
C ARG A 126 -3.69 -21.78 -0.27
N GLY A 127 -3.52 -20.50 0.08
CA GLY A 127 -2.25 -19.93 0.54
C GLY A 127 -1.26 -19.57 -0.57
N LEU A 128 -1.70 -19.53 -1.84
CA LEU A 128 -0.89 -19.01 -2.94
C LEU A 128 -0.97 -17.48 -2.98
N ASP A 129 0.16 -16.81 -2.82
CA ASP A 129 0.29 -15.35 -3.03
C ASP A 129 0.04 -15.02 -4.51
N ILE A 130 -0.85 -14.07 -4.79
CA ILE A 130 -1.13 -13.57 -6.15
C ILE A 130 -0.74 -12.11 -6.35
N TYR A 131 -0.54 -11.38 -5.24
CA TYR A 131 -0.05 -10.02 -5.23
C TYR A 131 0.79 -9.77 -3.99
N SER A 132 2.06 -9.43 -4.19
CA SER A 132 3.05 -9.15 -3.16
C SER A 132 4.16 -8.26 -3.75
N PRO A 133 5.03 -7.65 -2.93
CA PRO A 133 6.11 -6.82 -3.45
C PRO A 133 7.05 -7.56 -4.43
N VAL A 134 7.27 -8.86 -4.22
CA VAL A 134 8.18 -9.66 -5.06
C VAL A 134 7.72 -9.79 -6.51
N TYR A 135 6.43 -9.57 -6.81
CA TYR A 135 5.89 -9.58 -8.17
C TYR A 135 5.84 -8.19 -8.83
N VAL A 136 6.01 -7.13 -8.06
CA VAL A 136 5.72 -5.75 -8.46
C VAL A 136 6.98 -5.03 -8.91
N LYS A 137 6.85 -4.15 -9.91
CA LYS A 137 7.95 -3.29 -10.37
C LYS A 137 8.11 -2.08 -9.45
N GLU A 138 9.32 -1.92 -8.90
CA GLU A 138 9.69 -0.84 -7.97
C GLU A 138 9.25 0.54 -8.46
N ALA A 139 9.55 0.89 -9.72
CA ALA A 139 9.24 2.21 -10.27
C ALA A 139 7.74 2.56 -10.16
N TYR A 140 6.85 1.58 -10.36
CA TYR A 140 5.39 1.79 -10.25
C TYR A 140 4.94 1.86 -8.78
N ALA A 141 5.54 1.06 -7.90
CA ALA A 141 5.27 1.12 -6.46
C ALA A 141 5.64 2.49 -5.88
N ILE A 142 6.78 3.04 -6.32
CA ILE A 142 7.24 4.38 -5.93
C ILE A 142 6.35 5.45 -6.55
N GLU A 143 6.15 5.47 -7.87
CA GLU A 143 5.47 6.58 -8.56
C GLU A 143 3.96 6.62 -8.28
N THR A 144 3.30 5.46 -8.36
CA THR A 144 1.84 5.36 -8.28
C THR A 144 1.34 4.95 -6.89
N GLY A 145 2.25 4.51 -6.01
CA GLY A 145 1.95 3.86 -4.74
C GLY A 145 1.69 2.36 -4.94
N TYR A 146 2.07 1.54 -3.95
CA TYR A 146 1.90 0.08 -4.01
C TYR A 146 0.42 -0.34 -4.12
N ILE A 147 -0.45 0.22 -3.28
CA ILE A 147 -1.91 0.03 -3.33
C ILE A 147 -2.63 1.34 -2.98
N VAL A 148 -3.94 1.38 -3.20
CA VAL A 148 -4.80 2.47 -2.70
C VAL A 148 -5.96 1.87 -1.91
N TYR A 149 -6.18 2.38 -0.71
CA TYR A 149 -7.38 2.10 0.08
C TYR A 149 -8.45 3.14 -0.22
N LYS A 150 -9.71 2.71 -0.43
CA LYS A 150 -10.87 3.60 -0.58
C LYS A 150 -12.09 3.05 0.14
N GLU A 151 -13.03 3.92 0.49
CA GLU A 151 -14.36 3.52 1.01
C GLU A 151 -15.32 3.18 -0.14
N GLU A 152 -15.16 3.85 -1.29
CA GLU A 152 -16.03 3.71 -2.45
C GLU A 152 -15.24 3.28 -3.70
N GLN A 153 -15.92 2.52 -4.56
CA GLN A 153 -15.38 2.03 -5.83
C GLN A 153 -15.18 3.13 -6.87
N THR A 154 -15.80 4.30 -6.71
CA THR A 154 -15.67 5.44 -7.62
C THR A 154 -14.97 6.62 -6.95
N GLY A 155 -14.74 7.69 -7.71
CA GLY A 155 -14.14 8.91 -7.20
C GLY A 155 -12.76 9.22 -7.77
N LYS A 156 -12.21 10.37 -7.37
CA LYS A 156 -11.00 10.95 -7.96
C LYS A 156 -9.83 9.96 -7.93
N GLY A 157 -9.19 9.75 -9.07
CA GLY A 157 -8.00 8.90 -9.21
C GLY A 157 -8.25 7.40 -9.23
N THR A 158 -9.50 6.91 -9.16
CA THR A 158 -9.78 5.46 -9.30
C THR A 158 -9.35 4.95 -10.67
N GLU A 159 -9.88 5.51 -11.76
CA GLU A 159 -9.56 5.05 -13.12
C GLU A 159 -8.05 5.15 -13.42
N ALA A 160 -7.37 6.17 -12.90
CA ALA A 160 -5.91 6.28 -13.01
C ALA A 160 -5.16 5.15 -12.30
N LYS A 161 -5.72 4.58 -11.21
CA LYS A 161 -5.10 3.50 -10.44
C LYS A 161 -5.38 2.11 -11.03
N ILE A 162 -6.62 1.83 -11.43
CA ILE A 162 -7.06 0.48 -11.81
C ILE A 162 -7.47 0.33 -13.28
N GLY A 163 -7.45 1.42 -14.06
CA GLY A 163 -7.90 1.45 -15.45
C GLY A 163 -9.43 1.38 -15.60
N LYS A 164 -9.88 1.12 -16.83
CA LYS A 164 -11.30 1.19 -17.23
C LYS A 164 -12.09 -0.10 -17.00
N ASN A 165 -11.44 -1.26 -17.02
CA ASN A 165 -12.07 -2.57 -16.87
C ASN A 165 -11.39 -3.38 -15.76
N PRO A 166 -11.47 -2.94 -14.49
CA PRO A 166 -10.88 -3.67 -13.38
C PRO A 166 -11.70 -4.91 -13.03
N TYR A 167 -11.02 -5.92 -12.50
CA TYR A 167 -11.68 -7.08 -11.90
C TYR A 167 -12.13 -6.76 -10.48
N PHE A 168 -13.38 -7.07 -10.15
CA PHE A 168 -13.91 -6.92 -8.79
C PHE A 168 -14.03 -8.29 -8.14
N VAL A 169 -13.44 -8.44 -6.95
CA VAL A 169 -13.52 -9.68 -6.17
C VAL A 169 -13.86 -9.37 -4.72
N LEU A 170 -14.69 -10.20 -4.10
CA LEU A 170 -14.99 -10.12 -2.67
C LEU A 170 -13.90 -10.87 -1.89
N ALA A 171 -13.29 -10.21 -0.89
CA ALA A 171 -12.39 -10.91 0.01
C ALA A 171 -13.16 -11.90 0.89
N LEU A 172 -12.61 -13.09 1.12
CA LEU A 172 -13.17 -14.08 2.03
C LEU A 172 -12.78 -13.82 3.49
N GLY A 173 -11.62 -13.19 3.71
CA GLY A 173 -11.09 -12.94 5.03
C GLY A 173 -9.76 -12.21 5.01
N THR A 174 -9.20 -12.02 6.21
CA THR A 174 -7.87 -11.43 6.41
C THR A 174 -6.89 -12.48 6.91
N ALA A 175 -5.61 -12.32 6.58
CA ALA A 175 -4.53 -13.17 7.06
C ALA A 175 -3.39 -12.36 7.69
N GLY A 176 -2.48 -13.08 8.34
CA GLY A 176 -1.36 -12.52 9.07
C GLY A 176 -1.73 -12.04 10.48
N LYS A 177 -0.71 -11.93 11.34
CA LYS A 177 -0.87 -11.44 12.72
C LYS A 177 -1.53 -10.07 12.78
N ASN A 178 -1.18 -9.19 11.83
CA ASN A 178 -1.70 -7.83 11.75
C ASN A 178 -3.00 -7.71 10.96
N GLN A 179 -3.56 -8.79 10.40
CA GLN A 179 -4.80 -8.79 9.62
C GLN A 179 -4.79 -7.78 8.46
N THR A 180 -3.67 -7.71 7.74
CA THR A 180 -3.46 -6.78 6.62
C THR A 180 -3.66 -7.44 5.27
N ASP A 181 -3.38 -8.73 5.20
CA ASP A 181 -3.38 -9.49 3.96
C ASP A 181 -4.79 -9.97 3.68
N LEU A 182 -5.17 -10.02 2.40
CA LEU A 182 -6.51 -10.41 1.98
C LEU A 182 -6.50 -11.78 1.34
N VAL A 183 -7.50 -12.58 1.69
CA VAL A 183 -7.73 -13.89 1.10
C VAL A 183 -8.87 -13.78 0.10
N ILE A 184 -8.66 -14.26 -1.13
CA ILE A 184 -9.70 -14.34 -2.17
C ILE A 184 -9.91 -15.80 -2.60
N PRO A 185 -11.04 -16.15 -3.22
CA PRO A 185 -11.27 -17.49 -3.74
C PRO A 185 -10.22 -17.89 -4.80
N THR A 186 -9.78 -19.15 -4.80
CA THR A 186 -8.79 -19.65 -5.79
C THR A 186 -9.29 -19.55 -7.24
N ASP A 187 -10.57 -19.82 -7.48
CA ASP A 187 -11.21 -19.73 -8.81
C ASP A 187 -11.26 -18.28 -9.33
N GLU A 188 -11.55 -17.33 -8.46
CA GLU A 188 -11.50 -15.90 -8.76
C GLU A 188 -10.07 -15.44 -9.09
N ALA A 189 -9.08 -15.96 -8.37
CA ALA A 189 -7.67 -15.72 -8.67
C ALA A 189 -7.26 -16.32 -10.03
N ALA A 190 -7.70 -17.54 -10.35
CA ALA A 190 -7.44 -18.17 -11.65
C ALA A 190 -8.00 -17.34 -12.80
N LYS A 191 -9.23 -16.83 -12.66
CA LYS A 191 -9.84 -15.94 -13.64
C LYS A 191 -9.09 -14.62 -13.79
N LEU A 192 -8.72 -13.98 -12.67
CA LEU A 192 -7.93 -12.75 -12.69
C LEU A 192 -6.59 -12.94 -13.42
N LEU A 193 -5.87 -14.02 -13.13
CA LEU A 193 -4.52 -14.26 -13.67
C LEU A 193 -4.53 -14.93 -15.06
N SER A 194 -5.70 -15.23 -15.63
CA SER A 194 -5.84 -15.93 -16.92
C SER A 194 -5.16 -15.20 -18.10
N HIS A 195 -5.15 -13.87 -18.11
CA HIS A 195 -4.59 -13.08 -19.21
C HIS A 195 -3.22 -12.45 -18.88
N PRO A 196 -2.20 -12.56 -19.76
CA PRO A 196 -0.87 -12.01 -19.52
C PRO A 196 -0.82 -10.50 -19.26
N GLU A 197 -1.65 -9.71 -19.97
CA GLU A 197 -1.69 -8.25 -19.72
C GLU A 197 -2.30 -7.93 -18.34
N THR A 198 -3.20 -8.76 -17.81
CA THR A 198 -3.70 -8.62 -16.42
C THR A 198 -2.57 -8.85 -15.42
N ARG A 199 -1.79 -9.93 -15.58
CA ARG A 199 -0.63 -10.21 -14.73
C ARG A 199 0.36 -9.04 -14.76
N LYS A 200 0.63 -8.48 -15.93
CA LYS A 200 1.47 -7.28 -16.11
C LYS A 200 0.87 -6.04 -15.45
N ASN A 201 -0.44 -5.84 -15.49
CA ASN A 201 -1.12 -4.76 -14.78
C ASN A 201 -0.98 -4.87 -13.25
N LEU A 202 -1.00 -6.09 -12.71
CA LEU A 202 -0.67 -6.31 -11.29
C LEU A 202 0.78 -5.91 -10.98
N THR A 203 1.75 -6.27 -11.83
CA THR A 203 3.16 -5.82 -11.64
C THR A 203 3.32 -4.29 -11.66
N ARG A 204 2.35 -3.56 -12.22
CA ARG A 204 2.29 -2.09 -12.28
C ARG A 204 1.46 -1.47 -11.14
N CYS A 205 1.23 -2.22 -10.06
CA CYS A 205 0.48 -1.79 -8.89
C CYS A 205 -0.98 -1.40 -9.19
N ARG A 206 -1.64 -1.99 -10.18
CA ARG A 206 -3.04 -1.67 -10.47
C ARG A 206 -4.01 -2.40 -9.55
N VAL A 207 -3.90 -2.09 -8.26
CA VAL A 207 -4.65 -2.73 -7.17
C VAL A 207 -5.27 -1.67 -6.26
N LEU A 208 -6.55 -1.82 -5.98
CA LEU A 208 -7.33 -1.00 -5.06
C LEU A 208 -8.05 -1.90 -4.07
N ILE A 209 -8.05 -1.51 -2.80
CA ILE A 209 -8.73 -2.24 -1.73
C ILE A 209 -9.85 -1.37 -1.20
N LEU A 210 -11.08 -1.88 -1.23
CA LEU A 210 -12.21 -1.23 -0.59
C LEU A 210 -12.26 -1.63 0.88
N VAL A 211 -12.31 -0.65 1.76
CA VAL A 211 -12.31 -0.83 3.22
C VAL A 211 -13.41 -0.01 3.85
N SER A 212 -13.91 -0.45 5.00
CA SER A 212 -14.80 0.36 5.80
C SER A 212 -14.07 1.55 6.42
N ARG A 213 -14.86 2.51 6.91
CA ARG A 213 -14.40 3.77 7.46
C ARG A 213 -13.58 3.60 8.74
#